data_AF-A0A7V9DDE5-F1
#
_entry.id   AF-A0A7V9DDE5-F1
#
_cell.length_a   1.000
_cell.length_b   1.000
_cell.length_c   1.000
_cell.angle_alpha   90.00
_cell.angle_beta   90.00
_cell.angle_gamma   90.00
#
_symmetry.space_group_name_H-M   'P 1'
#
loop_
_entity.id
_entity.type
_entity.pdbx_description
1 polymer ?
#
loop_
_entity_poly.entity_id
_entity_poly.type
_entity_poly.pdbx_seq_one_letter_code
_entity_poly.pdbx_strand_id
1 'polypeptide(L)'
;MGIFGMFKRSEKIDPEAERRRLLLDIGRITDGRIIDNEINARGEEIVFYLYTLNGVDFESSELLTEEQKSDPLKYAPGAKVGVRYDPRNQGNSMLV
;
A
#
# COMPACT_ATOMS: atom_id res chain seq x y z
N MET A 1 -33.37 4.76 37.99
CA MET A 1 -31.90 4.61 37.98
C MET A 1 -31.55 3.66 36.85
N GLY A 2 -30.97 4.20 35.77
CA GLY A 2 -30.91 3.55 34.46
C GLY A 2 -29.89 2.41 34.35
N ILE A 3 -30.30 1.36 33.64
CA ILE A 3 -29.52 0.15 33.33
C ILE A 3 -29.09 0.14 31.85
N PHE A 4 -28.55 1.25 31.36
CA PHE A 4 -28.03 1.32 30.00
C PHE A 4 -26.59 1.83 30.04
N GLY A 5 -25.65 0.96 29.68
CA GLY A 5 -24.30 1.42 29.39
C GLY A 5 -23.25 0.34 29.49
N MET A 6 -23.14 -0.52 28.48
CA MET A 6 -21.81 -0.92 27.98
C MET A 6 -21.87 -1.61 26.61
N PHE A 7 -22.39 -0.91 25.59
CA PHE A 7 -22.01 -1.26 24.21
C PHE A 7 -20.71 -0.53 23.88
N LYS A 8 -19.58 -1.16 24.22
CA LYS A 8 -18.26 -0.72 23.76
C LYS A 8 -18.18 -1.04 22.27
N ARG A 9 -18.53 -0.06 21.44
CA ARG A 9 -18.36 -0.12 19.98
C ARG A 9 -16.85 -0.27 19.75
N SER A 10 -16.39 -1.47 19.37
CA SER A 10 -15.04 -1.61 18.83
C SER A 10 -15.00 -0.73 17.58
N GLU A 11 -14.30 0.40 17.63
CA GLU A 11 -13.91 1.07 16.39
C GLU A 11 -13.17 0.01 15.57
N LYS A 12 -13.72 -0.31 14.41
CA LYS A 12 -13.04 -1.15 13.43
C LYS A 12 -11.89 -0.30 12.91
N ILE A 13 -10.77 -0.31 13.61
CA ILE A 13 -9.54 0.30 13.14
C ILE A 13 -9.21 -0.44 11.84
N ASP A 14 -9.08 0.31 10.76
CA ASP A 14 -8.73 -0.27 9.46
C ASP A 14 -7.28 -0.77 9.54
N PRO A 15 -7.06 -2.10 9.49
CA PRO A 15 -5.72 -2.66 9.62
C PRO A 15 -4.78 -2.19 8.49
N GLU A 16 -5.33 -1.80 7.33
CA GLU A 16 -4.55 -1.25 6.24
C GLU A 16 -4.04 0.16 6.56
N ALA A 17 -4.88 0.99 7.20
CA ALA A 17 -4.50 2.32 7.65
C ALA A 17 -3.42 2.29 8.74
N GLU A 18 -3.50 1.33 9.68
CA GLU A 18 -2.42 1.13 10.66
C GLU A 18 -1.13 0.65 10.01
N ARG A 19 -1.21 -0.31 9.08
CA ARG A 19 -0.05 -0.77 8.31
C ARG A 19 0.60 0.38 7.56
N ARG A 20 -0.19 1.23 6.90
CA ARG A 20 0.32 2.39 6.19
C ARG A 20 0.98 3.38 7.13
N ARG A 21 0.35 3.67 8.28
CA ARG A 21 0.92 4.57 9.30
C ARG A 21 2.25 4.06 9.85
N LEU A 22 2.35 2.76 10.12
CA LEU A 22 3.59 2.12 10.55
C LEU A 22 4.68 2.25 9.48
N LEU A 23 4.36 1.91 8.22
CA LEU A 23 5.30 2.05 7.12
C LEU A 23 5.77 3.49 6.94
N LEU A 24 4.89 4.50 7.09
CA LEU A 24 5.26 5.91 7.04
C LEU A 24 6.24 6.31 8.15
N ASP A 25 6.18 5.67 9.32
CA ASP A 25 7.02 5.95 10.49
C ASP A 25 8.39 5.25 10.42
N ILE A 26 8.42 3.95 10.09
CA ILE A 26 9.63 3.12 10.15
C ILE A 26 10.21 2.70 8.79
N GLY A 27 9.45 2.93 7.71
CA GLY A 27 9.77 2.41 6.39
C GLY A 27 10.93 3.14 5.70
N ARG A 28 11.70 2.40 4.90
CA ARG A 28 12.75 2.95 4.04
C ARG A 28 12.23 3.05 2.61
N ILE A 29 12.77 4.01 1.85
CA ILE A 29 12.40 4.21 0.45
C ILE A 29 13.46 3.58 -0.44
N THR A 30 13.01 2.86 -1.45
CA THR A 30 13.82 2.38 -2.57
C THR A 30 13.13 2.72 -3.88
N ASP A 31 13.87 2.69 -4.97
CA ASP A 31 13.28 2.73 -6.30
C ASP A 31 12.67 1.37 -6.65
N GLY A 32 11.50 1.42 -7.27
CA GLY A 32 10.82 0.28 -7.88
C GLY A 32 10.30 0.62 -9.26
N ARG A 33 9.67 -0.36 -9.89
CA ARG A 33 9.11 -0.25 -11.24
C ARG A 33 7.74 -0.92 -11.27
N ILE A 34 6.77 -0.26 -11.88
CA ILE A 34 5.49 -0.90 -12.18
C ILE A 34 5.71 -1.96 -13.25
N ILE A 35 5.17 -3.15 -13.03
CA ILE A 35 5.18 -4.23 -14.02
C ILE A 35 3.84 -4.35 -14.74
N ASP A 36 2.73 -4.13 -14.03
CA ASP A 36 1.40 -4.30 -14.59
C ASP A 36 0.36 -3.49 -13.79
N ASN A 37 -0.82 -3.27 -14.38
CA ASN A 37 -1.98 -2.70 -13.72
C ASN A 37 -3.26 -3.42 -14.15
N GLU A 38 -4.12 -3.73 -13.18
CA GLU A 38 -5.40 -4.42 -13.38
C GLU A 38 -6.52 -3.63 -12.73
N ILE A 39 -7.70 -3.63 -13.35
CA ILE A 39 -8.92 -3.08 -12.74
C ILE A 39 -9.75 -4.25 -12.25
N ASN A 40 -10.01 -4.30 -10.94
CA ASN A 40 -10.80 -5.37 -10.36
C ASN A 40 -12.30 -5.24 -10.71
N ALA A 41 -13.10 -6.25 -10.37
CA ALA A 41 -14.55 -6.25 -10.63
C ALA A 41 -15.33 -5.11 -9.94
N ARG A 42 -14.74 -4.43 -8.96
CA ARG A 42 -15.31 -3.27 -8.26
C ARG A 42 -14.88 -1.93 -8.88
N GLY A 43 -14.06 -1.94 -9.94
CA GLY A 43 -13.51 -0.74 -10.56
C GLY A 43 -12.32 -0.14 -9.80
N GLU A 44 -11.72 -0.89 -8.87
CA GLU A 44 -10.53 -0.45 -8.15
C GLU A 44 -9.28 -0.86 -8.95
N GLU A 45 -8.36 0.08 -9.14
CA GLU A 45 -7.12 -0.15 -9.87
C GLU A 45 -6.06 -0.73 -8.93
N ILE A 46 -5.57 -1.91 -9.28
CA ILE A 46 -4.50 -2.64 -8.62
C ILE A 46 -3.26 -2.48 -9.48
N VAL A 47 -2.17 -2.04 -8.87
CA VAL A 47 -0.88 -1.93 -9.54
C VAL A 47 0.09 -2.95 -8.97
N PHE A 48 0.81 -3.60 -9.86
CA PHE A 48 1.84 -4.57 -9.54
C PHE A 48 3.19 -3.92 -9.77
N TYR A 49 4.10 -4.09 -8.82
CA TYR A 49 5.41 -3.46 -8.88
C TYR A 49 6.52 -4.35 -8.34
N LEU A 50 7.72 -4.16 -8.90
CA LEU A 50 8.96 -4.80 -8.47
C LEU A 50 9.88 -3.77 -7.83
N TYR A 51 10.60 -4.19 -6.81
CA TYR A 51 11.71 -3.45 -6.23
C TYR A 51 12.81 -4.40 -5.81
N THR A 52 14.07 -3.97 -5.98
CA THR A 52 15.23 -4.81 -5.71
C THR A 52 15.90 -4.34 -4.42
N LEU A 53 16.09 -5.25 -3.46
CA LEU A 53 16.82 -5.00 -2.23
C LEU A 53 18.00 -5.98 -2.13
N ASN A 54 19.22 -5.47 -2.08
CA ASN A 54 20.44 -6.27 -1.96
C ASN A 54 20.56 -7.40 -3.02
N GLY A 55 20.06 -7.15 -4.24
CA GLY A 55 20.05 -8.12 -5.33
C GLY A 55 18.91 -9.16 -5.28
N VAL A 56 17.96 -9.01 -4.35
CA VAL A 56 16.73 -9.81 -4.29
C VAL A 56 15.58 -8.96 -4.81
N ASP A 57 14.86 -9.50 -5.80
CA ASP A 57 13.68 -8.86 -6.36
C ASP A 57 12.44 -9.23 -5.55
N PHE A 58 11.71 -8.20 -5.12
CA PHE A 58 10.45 -8.32 -4.41
C PHE A 58 9.32 -7.83 -5.30
N GLU A 59 8.31 -8.66 -5.47
CA GLU A 59 7.07 -8.32 -6.16
C GLU A 59 5.98 -8.05 -5.14
N SER A 60 5.21 -6.99 -5.35
CA SER A 60 4.07 -6.64 -4.52
C SER A 60 2.98 -5.97 -5.34
N SER A 61 1.78 -5.90 -4.76
CA SER A 61 0.63 -5.24 -5.37
C SER A 61 -0.08 -4.35 -4.37
N GLU A 62 -0.64 -3.24 -4.86
CA GLU A 62 -1.38 -2.30 -4.04
C GLU A 62 -2.55 -1.70 -4.81
N LEU A 63 -3.63 -1.37 -4.08
CA LEU A 63 -4.75 -0.61 -4.59
C LEU A 63 -4.39 0.87 -4.64
N LEU A 64 -4.54 1.48 -5.83
CA LEU A 64 -4.37 2.91 -5.97
C LEU A 64 -5.47 3.65 -5.20
N THR A 65 -5.04 4.64 -4.43
CA THR A 65 -5.93 5.64 -3.84
C THR A 65 -6.54 6.54 -4.93
N GLU A 66 -7.65 7.19 -4.64
CA GLU A 66 -8.31 8.10 -5.59
C GLU A 66 -7.38 9.25 -6.01
N GLU A 67 -6.52 9.72 -5.11
CA GLU A 67 -5.51 10.73 -5.41
C GLU A 67 -4.46 10.20 -6.39
N GLN A 68 -4.02 8.96 -6.24
CA GLN A 68 -3.03 8.34 -7.14
C GLN A 68 -3.61 8.06 -8.53
N LYS A 69 -4.89 7.70 -8.62
CA LYS A 69 -5.60 7.51 -9.90
C LYS A 69 -5.68 8.80 -10.73
N SER A 70 -5.47 9.97 -10.13
CA SER A 70 -5.45 11.23 -10.88
C SER A 70 -4.26 11.38 -11.82
N ASP A 71 -3.18 10.61 -11.60
CA ASP A 71 -1.99 10.55 -12.46
C ASP A 71 -1.70 9.11 -12.92
N PRO A 72 -2.49 8.57 -13.87
CA PRO A 72 -2.37 7.19 -14.32
C PRO A 72 -1.03 6.91 -15.03
N LEU A 73 -0.37 7.92 -15.59
CA LEU A 73 0.92 7.75 -16.27
C LEU A 73 2.05 7.45 -15.28
N LYS A 74 1.97 7.96 -14.06
CA LYS A 74 2.93 7.65 -12.98
C LYS A 74 2.88 6.17 -12.58
N TYR A 75 1.73 5.54 -12.73
CA TYR A 75 1.48 4.15 -12.33
C TYR A 75 1.31 3.20 -13.53
N ALA A 76 1.67 3.62 -14.74
CA ALA A 76 1.62 2.79 -15.92
C ALA A 76 2.76 1.75 -15.93
N PRO A 77 2.56 0.58 -16.57
CA PRO A 77 3.60 -0.43 -16.73
C PRO A 77 4.90 0.15 -17.28
N GLY A 78 6.00 -0.14 -16.58
CA GLY A 78 7.33 0.34 -16.91
C GLY A 78 7.73 1.65 -16.25
N ALA A 79 6.81 2.39 -15.62
CA ALA A 79 7.09 3.61 -14.87
C ALA A 79 7.96 3.32 -13.63
N LYS A 80 8.84 4.27 -13.30
CA LYS A 80 9.64 4.21 -12.07
C LYS A 80 8.85 4.84 -10.94
N VAL A 81 8.77 4.14 -9.81
CA VAL A 81 8.00 4.55 -8.64
C VAL A 81 8.83 4.42 -7.38
N GLY A 82 8.57 5.28 -6.40
CA GLY A 82 9.12 5.12 -5.06
C GLY A 82 8.36 4.02 -4.32
N VAL A 83 9.08 3.06 -3.76
CA VAL A 83 8.53 2.01 -2.92
C VAL A 83 9.04 2.20 -1.51
N ARG A 84 8.12 2.36 -0.55
CA ARG A 84 8.47 2.37 0.86
C ARG A 84 8.22 0.98 1.46
N TYR A 85 9.24 0.40 2.08
CA TYR A 85 9.21 -0.95 2.62
C TYR A 85 9.63 -0.99 4.10
N ASP A 86 9.17 -2.01 4.83
CA ASP A 86 9.61 -2.25 6.20
C ASP A 86 10.98 -2.99 6.19
N PRO A 87 12.06 -2.41 6.77
CA PRO A 87 13.36 -3.06 6.78
C PRO A 87 13.40 -4.38 7.58
N ARG A 88 12.47 -4.59 8.53
CA ARG A 88 12.34 -5.83 9.32
C ARG A 88 11.48 -6.88 8.61
N ASN A 89 10.54 -6.44 7.77
CA ASN A 89 9.70 -7.28 6.94
C ASN A 89 9.69 -6.75 5.50
N GLN A 90 10.72 -7.12 4.74
CA GLN A 90 11.00 -6.53 3.43
C GLN A 90 9.89 -6.71 2.41
N GLY A 91 9.04 -7.74 2.55
CA GLY A 91 7.88 -7.94 1.67
C GLY A 91 6.69 -7.02 1.98
N ASN A 92 6.69 -6.34 3.13
CA ASN A 92 5.68 -5.34 3.45
C ASN A 92 6.09 -3.99 2.86
N SER A 93 5.42 -3.62 1.77
CA SER A 93 5.71 -2.39 1.03
C SER A 93 4.46 -1.58 0.71
N MET A 94 4.69 -0.32 0.31
CA MET A 94 3.69 0.60 -0.21
C MET A 94 4.30 1.48 -1.31
N LEU A 95 3.45 1.99 -2.20
CA LEU A 95 3.82 3.02 -3.16
C LEU A 95 3.83 4.42 -2.53
N VAL A 96 4.73 5.27 -3.01
CA VAL A 96 4.90 6.67 -2.56
C VAL A 96 4.32 7.68 -3.57
#